data_AF-A0A6H9XEC6-F1
#
_entry.id   AF-A0A6H9XEC6-F1
#
_cell.length_a   1.000
_cell.length_b   1.000
_cell.length_c   1.000
_cell.angle_alpha   90.00
_cell.angle_beta   90.00
_cell.angle_gamma   90.00
#
_symmetry.space_group_name_H-M   'P 1'
#
loop_
_entity.id
_entity.type
_entity.pdbx_description
1 polymer ?
#
loop_
_entity_poly.entity_id
_entity_poly.type
_entity_poly.pdbx_seq_one_letter_code
_entity_poly.pdbx_strand_id
1 'polypeptide(L)'
;MTLGIFLGMAADRVLGDPPTAVHPVALFGRAATKLEKVFYRDSKLAGALYLTAAVVPPVVATRWLEKRYPTATMTLALFSALGGTTLERVGERMARALEVKDIDQARELVPWLCSRDPQYLDEQGIIRATVESLAENTSDAATAPILWATCGASGVVLHRLVNTLDAMVGYRSPRYENFGWAAATFDDVLAYLPARFTAGVHVAYAAASGGLPRARRAMAAWRNDAPKHPSPNAGPVEATAAGALGVVLGGTTTYAHGVEQRPLLGAAIPAAAGPETPATSKALGAPTVATIREAIRLSRCVQLIAGVAAGIAAVGVGTLRRRVRRR
;
A
#
# COMPACT_ATOMS: atom_id res chain seq x y z
N MET A 1 22.84 -7.13 -5.78
CA MET A 1 21.51 -7.33 -5.18
C MET A 1 21.31 -6.42 -3.97
N THR A 2 21.94 -6.67 -2.82
CA THR A 2 21.81 -5.83 -1.61
C THR A 2 22.09 -4.34 -1.86
N LEU A 3 23.21 -4.01 -2.51
CA LEU A 3 23.51 -2.63 -2.91
C LEU A 3 22.41 -2.03 -3.81
N GLY A 4 21.85 -2.84 -4.70
CA GLY A 4 20.79 -2.39 -5.61
C GLY A 4 19.48 -2.05 -4.88
N ILE A 5 19.15 -2.79 -3.82
CA ILE A 5 17.99 -2.52 -2.95
C ILE A 5 18.18 -1.15 -2.27
N PHE A 6 19.32 -0.94 -1.60
CA PHE A 6 19.57 0.34 -0.92
C PHE A 6 19.62 1.51 -1.88
N LEU A 7 20.23 1.34 -3.07
CA LEU A 7 20.23 2.38 -4.10
C LEU A 7 18.83 2.68 -4.63
N GLY A 8 17.98 1.66 -4.84
CA GLY A 8 16.60 1.86 -5.30
C GLY A 8 15.75 2.61 -4.26
N MET A 9 15.88 2.24 -2.98
CA MET A 9 15.24 2.95 -1.87
C MET A 9 15.75 4.38 -1.72
N ALA A 10 17.06 4.59 -1.83
CA ALA A 10 17.64 5.93 -1.77
C ALA A 10 17.17 6.80 -2.94
N ALA A 11 17.07 6.22 -4.15
CA ALA A 11 16.53 6.91 -5.32
C ALA A 11 15.08 7.34 -5.10
N ASP A 12 14.20 6.46 -4.59
CA ASP A 12 12.83 6.84 -4.23
C ASP A 12 12.82 7.97 -3.20
N ARG A 13 13.66 7.88 -2.16
CA ARG A 13 13.66 8.88 -1.10
C ARG A 13 14.08 10.28 -1.53
N VAL A 14 15.02 10.36 -2.48
CA VAL A 14 15.57 11.62 -3.01
C VAL A 14 14.69 12.16 -4.13
N LEU A 15 14.37 11.33 -5.12
CA LEU A 15 13.69 11.76 -6.35
C LEU A 15 12.16 11.74 -6.18
N GLY A 16 11.63 10.74 -5.48
CA GLY A 16 10.21 10.37 -5.54
C GLY A 16 9.85 9.81 -6.92
N ASP A 17 8.54 9.74 -7.21
CA ASP A 17 8.08 9.20 -8.48
C ASP A 17 8.41 10.12 -9.67
N PRO A 18 8.86 9.56 -10.81
CA PRO A 18 8.97 10.31 -12.05
C PRO A 18 7.59 10.76 -12.55
N PRO A 19 7.52 11.81 -13.40
CA PRO A 19 6.26 12.26 -13.98
C PRO A 19 5.48 11.12 -14.66
N THR A 20 4.15 11.11 -14.51
CA THR A 20 3.26 10.05 -15.02
C THR A 20 3.46 9.77 -16.51
N ALA A 21 3.86 10.77 -17.30
CA ALA A 21 4.14 10.63 -18.73
C ALA A 21 5.19 9.54 -19.03
N VAL A 22 6.23 9.46 -18.20
CA VAL A 22 7.41 8.59 -18.38
C VAL A 22 7.54 7.51 -17.31
N HIS A 23 6.65 7.50 -16.31
CA HIS A 23 6.68 6.53 -15.23
C HIS A 23 6.48 5.09 -15.76
N PRO A 24 7.39 4.13 -15.47
CA PRO A 24 7.31 2.77 -16.01
C PRO A 24 5.98 2.06 -15.73
N VAL A 25 5.47 2.18 -14.50
CA VAL A 25 4.15 1.64 -14.13
C VAL A 25 3.01 2.28 -14.92
N ALA A 26 3.04 3.59 -15.17
CA ALA A 26 2.01 4.26 -15.97
C ALA A 26 2.09 3.85 -17.46
N LEU A 27 3.29 3.67 -17.99
CA LEU A 27 3.49 3.14 -19.35
C LEU A 27 2.96 1.71 -19.47
N PHE A 28 3.24 0.87 -18.47
CA PHE A 28 2.65 -0.47 -18.37
C PHE A 28 1.12 -0.40 -18.33
N GLY A 29 0.54 0.44 -17.47
CA GLY A 29 -0.92 0.62 -17.40
C GLY A 29 -1.54 0.98 -18.75
N ARG A 30 -0.95 1.92 -19.50
CA ARG A 30 -1.42 2.26 -20.86
C ARG A 30 -1.33 1.07 -21.83
N ALA A 31 -0.27 0.28 -21.76
CA ALA A 31 -0.12 -0.93 -22.57
C ALA A 31 -1.16 -2.00 -22.17
N ALA A 32 -1.36 -2.18 -20.86
CA ALA A 32 -2.33 -3.08 -20.28
C ALA A 32 -3.78 -2.71 -20.65
N THR A 33 -4.15 -1.43 -20.71
CA THR A 33 -5.46 -1.00 -21.20
C THR A 33 -5.66 -1.31 -22.69
N LYS A 34 -4.61 -1.19 -23.52
CA LYS A 34 -4.70 -1.59 -24.93
C LYS A 34 -4.86 -3.10 -25.07
N LEU A 35 -4.13 -3.86 -24.26
CA LEU A 35 -4.21 -5.32 -24.24
C LEU A 35 -5.58 -5.80 -23.73
N GLU A 36 -6.16 -5.12 -22.74
CA GLU A 36 -7.50 -5.40 -22.22
C GLU A 36 -8.52 -5.40 -23.36
N LYS A 37 -8.48 -4.41 -24.27
CA LYS A 37 -9.41 -4.34 -25.42
C LYS A 37 -9.38 -5.57 -26.33
N VAL A 38 -8.25 -6.27 -26.40
CA VAL A 38 -8.07 -7.48 -27.22
C VAL A 38 -8.52 -8.74 -26.48
N PHE A 39 -8.20 -8.81 -25.19
CA PHE A 39 -8.46 -10.00 -24.37
C PHE A 39 -9.85 -10.01 -23.74
N TYR A 40 -10.46 -8.83 -23.53
CA TYR A 40 -11.68 -8.68 -22.74
C TYR A 40 -12.81 -9.58 -23.23
N ARG A 41 -13.25 -10.44 -22.33
CA ARG A 41 -14.46 -11.25 -22.36
C ARG A 41 -14.88 -11.41 -20.91
N ASP A 42 -16.18 -11.48 -20.64
CA ASP A 42 -16.70 -11.79 -19.32
C ASP A 42 -16.41 -13.27 -18.96
N SER A 43 -15.16 -13.56 -18.64
CA SER A 43 -14.65 -14.91 -18.46
C SER A 43 -13.35 -14.89 -17.65
N LYS A 44 -13.26 -15.80 -16.68
CA LYS A 44 -12.04 -16.01 -15.86
C LYS A 44 -10.83 -16.43 -16.69
N LEU A 45 -11.03 -17.27 -17.71
CA LEU A 45 -9.93 -17.69 -18.60
C LEU A 45 -9.33 -16.52 -19.38
N ALA A 46 -10.17 -15.65 -19.97
CA ALA A 46 -9.72 -14.45 -20.66
C ALA A 46 -8.93 -13.52 -19.74
N GLY A 47 -9.39 -13.35 -18.49
CA GLY A 47 -8.67 -12.63 -17.45
C GLY A 47 -7.31 -13.22 -17.10
N ALA A 48 -7.24 -14.54 -16.94
CA ALA A 48 -5.98 -15.24 -16.67
C ALA A 48 -4.98 -15.13 -17.85
N LEU A 49 -5.47 -15.24 -19.09
CA LEU A 49 -4.66 -15.04 -20.29
C LEU A 49 -4.16 -13.60 -20.42
N TYR A 50 -5.02 -12.63 -20.11
CA TYR A 50 -4.66 -11.21 -20.06
C TYR A 50 -3.55 -10.94 -19.04
N LEU A 51 -3.73 -11.40 -17.80
CA LEU A 51 -2.73 -11.31 -16.74
C LEU A 51 -1.39 -11.91 -17.18
N THR A 52 -1.41 -13.13 -17.71
CA THR A 52 -0.21 -13.84 -18.17
C THR A 52 0.49 -13.08 -19.29
N ALA A 53 -0.26 -12.65 -20.31
CA ALA A 53 0.27 -11.94 -21.46
C ALA A 53 0.86 -10.57 -21.09
N ALA A 54 0.27 -9.87 -20.11
CA ALA A 54 0.78 -8.59 -19.62
C ALA A 54 2.04 -8.75 -18.75
N VAL A 55 2.08 -9.75 -17.87
CA VAL A 55 3.08 -9.84 -16.80
C VAL A 55 4.30 -10.68 -17.18
N VAL A 56 4.13 -11.80 -17.90
CA VAL A 56 5.25 -12.72 -18.17
C VAL A 56 6.37 -12.07 -19.00
N PRO A 57 6.10 -11.36 -20.11
CA PRO A 57 7.16 -10.76 -20.92
C PRO A 57 8.09 -9.79 -20.15
N PRO A 58 7.59 -8.78 -19.39
CA PRO A 58 8.46 -7.88 -18.63
C PRO A 58 9.20 -8.58 -17.49
N VAL A 59 8.59 -9.60 -16.84
CA VAL A 59 9.27 -10.38 -15.80
C VAL A 59 10.43 -11.20 -16.38
N VAL A 60 10.23 -11.86 -17.51
CA VAL A 60 11.29 -12.61 -18.21
C VAL A 60 12.41 -11.68 -18.69
N ALA A 61 12.07 -10.53 -19.27
CA ALA A 61 13.04 -9.53 -19.69
C ALA A 61 13.87 -9.01 -18.49
N THR A 62 13.20 -8.70 -17.38
CA THR A 62 13.84 -8.28 -16.13
C THR A 62 14.75 -9.38 -15.59
N ARG A 63 14.33 -10.65 -15.65
CA ARG A 63 15.14 -11.79 -15.20
C ARG A 63 16.41 -11.96 -16.04
N TRP A 64 16.32 -11.71 -17.35
CA TRP A 64 17.48 -11.74 -18.23
C TRP A 64 18.44 -10.58 -17.90
N LEU A 65 17.93 -9.35 -17.77
CA LEU A 65 18.73 -8.18 -17.37
C LEU A 65 19.38 -8.34 -16.00
N GLU A 66 18.65 -8.92 -15.03
CA GLU A 66 19.13 -9.20 -13.69
C GLU A 66 20.37 -10.11 -13.69
N LYS A 67 20.45 -11.07 -14.63
CA LYS A 67 21.63 -11.94 -14.76
C LYS A 67 22.86 -11.16 -15.26
N ARG A 68 22.67 -10.15 -16.12
CA ARG A 68 23.76 -9.38 -16.73
C ARG A 68 24.20 -8.18 -15.89
N TYR A 69 23.23 -7.47 -15.31
CA TYR A 69 23.40 -6.22 -14.57
C TYR A 69 22.59 -6.27 -13.25
N PRO A 70 22.97 -7.14 -12.28
CA PRO A 70 22.14 -7.44 -11.11
C PRO A 70 21.89 -6.23 -10.21
N THR A 71 22.86 -5.34 -10.06
CA THR A 71 22.70 -4.14 -9.20
C THR A 71 21.84 -3.10 -9.89
N ALA A 72 22.16 -2.72 -11.13
CA ALA A 72 21.41 -1.71 -11.87
C ALA A 72 19.95 -2.12 -12.11
N THR A 73 19.71 -3.39 -12.49
CA THR A 73 18.35 -3.91 -12.72
C THR A 73 17.53 -3.87 -11.44
N MET A 74 18.12 -4.26 -10.29
CA MET A 74 17.43 -4.18 -9.00
C MET A 74 17.13 -2.73 -8.60
N THR A 75 18.10 -1.83 -8.74
CA THR A 75 17.91 -0.40 -8.43
C THR A 75 16.78 0.19 -9.24
N LEU A 76 16.77 -0.02 -10.56
CA LEU A 76 15.73 0.50 -11.44
C LEU A 76 14.37 -0.14 -11.17
N ALA A 77 14.31 -1.46 -11.00
CA ALA A 77 13.06 -2.17 -10.70
C ALA A 77 12.44 -1.69 -9.39
N LEU A 78 13.25 -1.57 -8.33
CA LEU A 78 12.77 -1.14 -7.03
C LEU A 78 12.40 0.35 -7.01
N PHE A 79 13.23 1.23 -7.58
CA PHE A 79 12.89 2.64 -7.73
C PHE A 79 11.59 2.85 -8.50
N SER A 80 11.34 2.06 -9.56
CA SER A 80 10.12 2.17 -10.37
C SER A 80 8.88 1.58 -9.68
N ALA A 81 9.06 0.72 -8.68
CA ALA A 81 7.98 0.01 -8.00
C ALA A 81 7.60 0.65 -6.66
N LEU A 82 8.54 1.34 -6.02
CA LEU A 82 8.30 2.11 -4.81
C LEU A 82 7.43 3.33 -5.12
N GLY A 83 6.56 3.68 -4.17
CA GLY A 83 5.80 4.94 -4.15
C GLY A 83 5.69 5.53 -2.75
N GLY A 84 6.48 5.03 -1.79
CA GLY A 84 6.41 5.43 -0.38
C GLY A 84 6.70 6.91 -0.18
N THR A 85 7.71 7.45 -0.86
CA THR A 85 8.05 8.88 -0.76
C THR A 85 6.93 9.79 -1.31
N THR A 86 6.31 9.42 -2.44
CA THR A 86 5.17 10.16 -2.99
C THR A 86 3.97 10.10 -2.05
N LEU A 87 3.65 8.91 -1.52
CA LEU A 87 2.57 8.72 -0.55
C LEU A 87 2.72 9.62 0.68
N GLU A 88 3.94 9.69 1.25
CA GLU A 88 4.24 10.58 2.36
C GLU A 88 4.06 12.06 2.00
N ARG A 89 4.55 12.49 0.82
CA ARG A 89 4.43 13.87 0.35
C ARG A 89 2.97 14.27 0.15
N VAL A 90 2.15 13.38 -0.42
CA VAL A 90 0.71 13.60 -0.58
C VAL A 90 0.03 13.68 0.78
N GLY A 91 0.33 12.77 1.71
CA GLY A 91 -0.17 12.84 3.08
C GLY A 91 0.20 14.14 3.80
N GLU A 92 1.43 14.63 3.62
CA GLU A 92 1.85 15.91 4.19
C GLU A 92 1.13 17.11 3.58
N ARG A 93 0.89 17.10 2.26
CA ARG A 93 0.10 18.14 1.57
C ARG A 93 -1.33 18.13 2.07
N MET A 94 -1.93 16.95 2.21
CA MET A 94 -3.28 16.77 2.74
C MET A 94 -3.40 17.32 4.17
N ALA A 95 -2.46 16.97 5.05
CA ALA A 95 -2.45 17.46 6.42
C ALA A 95 -2.34 18.99 6.48
N ARG A 96 -1.48 19.60 5.64
CA ARG A 96 -1.37 21.07 5.56
C ARG A 96 -2.66 21.73 5.06
N ALA A 97 -3.28 21.19 4.02
CA ALA A 97 -4.54 21.71 3.48
C ALA A 97 -5.64 21.73 4.56
N LEU A 98 -5.77 20.61 5.28
CA LEU A 98 -6.77 20.46 6.35
C LEU A 98 -6.47 21.30 7.59
N GLU A 99 -5.19 21.49 7.95
CA GLU A 99 -4.75 22.39 9.03
C GLU A 99 -5.21 23.84 8.79
N VAL A 100 -5.21 24.31 7.54
CA VAL A 100 -5.67 25.66 7.16
C VAL A 100 -7.11 25.69 6.63
N LYS A 101 -7.85 24.59 6.76
CA LYS A 101 -9.25 24.43 6.30
C LYS A 101 -9.47 24.68 4.80
N ASP A 102 -8.45 24.45 3.97
CA ASP A 102 -8.56 24.47 2.51
C ASP A 102 -9.10 23.11 1.99
N ILE A 103 -10.43 22.97 2.03
CA ILE A 103 -11.12 21.72 1.66
C ILE A 103 -11.04 21.45 0.16
N ASP A 104 -10.98 22.48 -0.68
CA ASP A 104 -10.91 22.30 -2.13
C ASP A 104 -9.55 21.74 -2.53
N GLN A 105 -8.45 22.26 -1.97
CA GLN A 105 -7.13 21.64 -2.13
C GLN A 105 -7.11 20.20 -1.59
N ALA A 106 -7.76 19.94 -0.45
CA ALA A 106 -7.85 18.58 0.09
C ALA A 106 -8.57 17.63 -0.88
N ARG A 107 -9.66 18.07 -1.52
CA ARG A 107 -10.40 17.29 -2.53
C ARG A 107 -9.56 16.98 -3.77
N GLU A 108 -8.74 17.92 -4.23
CA GLU A 108 -7.81 17.69 -5.35
C GLU A 108 -6.77 16.60 -5.06
N LEU A 109 -6.45 16.37 -3.78
CA LEU A 109 -5.47 15.38 -3.34
C LEU A 109 -6.06 13.98 -3.15
N VAL A 110 -7.36 13.83 -2.89
CA VAL A 110 -8.01 12.52 -2.66
C VAL A 110 -7.75 11.51 -3.77
N PRO A 111 -7.82 11.85 -5.09
CA PRO A 111 -7.56 10.89 -6.17
C PRO A 111 -6.12 10.35 -6.21
N TRP A 112 -5.17 11.00 -5.54
CA TRP A 112 -3.80 10.50 -5.40
C TRP A 112 -3.67 9.42 -4.33
N LEU A 113 -4.70 9.23 -3.51
CA LEU A 113 -4.70 8.32 -2.35
C LEU A 113 -5.66 7.14 -2.55
N CYS A 114 -6.86 7.41 -3.06
CA CYS A 114 -7.88 6.38 -3.25
C CYS A 114 -8.87 6.74 -4.38
N SER A 115 -9.65 5.75 -4.81
CA SER A 115 -10.65 5.88 -5.88
C SER A 115 -11.99 6.46 -5.41
N ARG A 116 -12.07 7.01 -4.19
CA ARG A 116 -13.31 7.65 -3.69
C ARG A 116 -13.53 8.97 -4.40
N ASP A 117 -14.77 9.29 -4.71
CA ASP A 117 -15.12 10.57 -5.31
C ASP A 117 -15.02 11.68 -4.26
N PRO A 118 -14.11 12.67 -4.44
CA PRO A 118 -13.87 13.72 -3.45
C PRO A 118 -15.10 14.60 -3.18
N GLN A 119 -16.05 14.67 -4.12
CA GLN A 119 -17.25 15.51 -4.01
C GLN A 119 -18.24 15.00 -2.96
N TYR A 120 -18.21 13.70 -2.65
CA TYR A 120 -19.08 13.08 -1.66
C TYR A 120 -18.44 12.94 -0.28
N LEU A 121 -17.21 13.43 -0.10
CA LEU A 121 -16.50 13.39 1.18
C LEU A 121 -16.60 14.75 1.88
N ASP A 122 -17.05 14.70 3.13
CA ASP A 122 -16.89 15.79 4.09
C ASP A 122 -15.46 15.81 4.65
N GLU A 123 -15.12 16.83 5.46
CA GLU A 123 -13.78 16.97 6.03
C GLU A 123 -13.34 15.70 6.79
N GLN A 124 -14.23 15.13 7.60
CA GLN A 124 -13.95 13.90 8.35
C GLN A 124 -13.77 12.69 7.43
N GLY A 125 -14.56 12.58 6.38
CA GLY A 125 -14.42 11.57 5.33
C GLY A 125 -13.08 11.67 4.61
N ILE A 126 -12.59 12.89 4.32
CA ILE A 126 -11.27 13.12 3.72
C ILE A 126 -10.16 12.71 4.69
N ILE A 127 -10.24 13.08 5.96
CA ILE A 127 -9.25 12.69 6.99
C ILE A 127 -9.19 11.17 7.11
N ARG A 128 -10.36 10.52 7.24
CA ARG A 128 -10.45 9.07 7.36
C ARG A 128 -9.90 8.36 6.12
N ALA A 129 -10.33 8.77 4.93
CA ALA A 129 -9.83 8.23 3.66
C ALA A 129 -8.31 8.38 3.55
N THR A 130 -7.75 9.49 4.03
CA THR A 130 -6.31 9.72 4.03
C THR A 130 -5.57 8.74 4.95
N VAL A 131 -6.06 8.54 6.18
CA VAL A 131 -5.43 7.61 7.13
C VAL A 131 -5.52 6.16 6.64
N GLU A 132 -6.68 5.75 6.12
CA GLU A 132 -6.88 4.42 5.51
C GLU A 132 -5.92 4.21 4.33
N SER A 133 -5.86 5.18 3.40
CA SER A 133 -4.98 5.11 2.23
C SER A 133 -3.51 5.11 2.59
N LEU A 134 -3.09 5.87 3.62
CA LEU A 134 -1.71 5.85 4.10
C LEU A 134 -1.34 4.48 4.67
N ALA A 135 -2.25 3.83 5.41
CA ALA A 135 -2.02 2.51 5.95
C ALA A 135 -1.92 1.46 4.85
N GLU A 136 -2.94 1.35 4.00
CA GLU A 136 -3.03 0.36 2.92
C GLU A 136 -1.88 0.53 1.91
N ASN A 137 -1.71 1.72 1.33
CA ASN A 137 -0.69 1.94 0.30
C ASN A 137 0.75 1.86 0.84
N THR A 138 0.98 2.00 2.15
CA THR A 138 2.32 1.74 2.71
C THR A 138 2.70 0.26 2.55
N SER A 139 1.73 -0.64 2.72
CA SER A 139 1.95 -2.07 2.48
C SER A 139 2.27 -2.33 1.00
N ASP A 140 1.46 -1.78 0.10
CA ASP A 140 1.49 -2.19 -1.32
C ASP A 140 2.56 -1.45 -2.13
N ALA A 141 2.72 -0.15 -1.89
CA ALA A 141 3.66 0.71 -2.62
C ALA A 141 5.04 0.80 -1.96
N ALA A 142 5.22 0.24 -0.76
CA ALA A 142 6.50 0.30 -0.06
C ALA A 142 6.95 -1.06 0.48
N THR A 143 6.22 -1.65 1.43
CA THR A 143 6.63 -2.92 2.05
C THR A 143 6.75 -4.04 1.02
N ALA A 144 5.73 -4.23 0.18
CA ALA A 144 5.69 -5.35 -0.73
C ALA A 144 6.82 -5.33 -1.78
N PRO A 145 7.09 -4.23 -2.51
CA PRO A 145 8.25 -4.13 -3.39
C PRO A 145 9.58 -4.42 -2.67
N ILE A 146 9.77 -3.91 -1.45
CA ILE A 146 10.99 -4.12 -0.66
C ILE A 146 11.18 -5.60 -0.29
N LEU A 147 10.12 -6.26 0.18
CA LEU A 147 10.19 -7.68 0.54
C LEU A 147 10.38 -8.57 -0.70
N TRP A 148 9.68 -8.28 -1.79
CA TRP A 148 9.85 -9.01 -3.05
C TRP A 148 11.23 -8.82 -3.68
N ALA A 149 11.97 -7.76 -3.33
CA ALA A 149 13.37 -7.58 -3.73
C ALA A 149 14.29 -8.69 -3.18
N THR A 150 13.89 -9.40 -2.12
CA THR A 150 14.63 -10.58 -1.62
C THR A 150 14.57 -11.77 -2.59
N CYS A 151 13.54 -11.82 -3.45
CA CYS A 151 13.40 -12.80 -4.54
C CYS A 151 14.11 -12.38 -5.82
N GLY A 152 14.68 -11.17 -5.86
CA GLY A 152 15.35 -10.60 -7.04
C GLY A 152 14.51 -9.53 -7.74
N ALA A 153 15.13 -8.84 -8.71
CA ALA A 153 14.49 -7.71 -9.40
C ALA A 153 13.23 -8.13 -10.18
N SER A 154 13.24 -9.36 -10.70
CA SER A 154 12.08 -9.98 -11.35
C SER A 154 10.90 -10.19 -10.41
N GLY A 155 11.15 -10.45 -9.11
CA GLY A 155 10.10 -10.55 -8.09
C GLY A 155 9.44 -9.20 -7.79
N VAL A 156 10.23 -8.13 -7.73
CA VAL A 156 9.73 -6.74 -7.59
C VAL A 156 8.81 -6.38 -8.75
N VAL A 157 9.26 -6.64 -9.98
CA VAL A 157 8.48 -6.35 -11.19
C VAL A 157 7.21 -7.21 -11.22
N LEU A 158 7.31 -8.51 -10.94
CA LEU A 158 6.14 -9.39 -10.87
C LEU A 158 5.06 -8.82 -9.95
N HIS A 159 5.41 -8.53 -8.69
CA HIS A 159 4.49 -7.94 -7.73
C HIS A 159 3.88 -6.63 -8.24
N ARG A 160 4.73 -5.68 -8.67
CA ARG A 160 4.22 -4.35 -9.05
C ARG A 160 3.27 -4.41 -10.24
N LEU A 161 3.55 -5.26 -11.22
CA LEU A 161 2.68 -5.40 -12.38
C LEU A 161 1.34 -6.05 -12.02
N VAL A 162 1.35 -7.09 -11.18
CA VAL A 162 0.13 -7.75 -10.71
C VAL A 162 -0.73 -6.79 -9.89
N ASN A 163 -0.12 -6.07 -8.93
CA ASN A 163 -0.79 -5.03 -8.14
C ASN A 163 -1.37 -3.90 -9.00
N THR A 164 -0.66 -3.51 -10.06
CA THR A 164 -1.18 -2.51 -11.01
C THR A 164 -2.38 -3.05 -11.78
N LEU A 165 -2.37 -4.32 -12.20
CA LEU A 165 -3.51 -4.93 -12.89
C LEU A 165 -4.71 -5.11 -11.96
N ASP A 166 -4.50 -5.45 -10.69
CA ASP A 166 -5.57 -5.50 -9.68
C ASP A 166 -6.24 -4.13 -9.52
N ALA A 167 -5.45 -3.06 -9.37
CA ALA A 167 -6.00 -1.69 -9.31
C ALA A 167 -6.77 -1.28 -10.57
N MET A 168 -6.44 -1.85 -11.74
CA MET A 168 -7.08 -1.53 -13.02
C MET A 168 -8.34 -2.35 -13.31
N VAL A 169 -8.34 -3.65 -12.99
CA VAL A 169 -9.40 -4.59 -13.40
C VAL A 169 -9.85 -5.51 -12.27
N GLY A 170 -9.24 -5.50 -11.10
CA GLY A 170 -9.57 -6.43 -9.99
C GLY A 170 -10.70 -5.96 -9.08
N TYR A 171 -11.10 -4.69 -9.14
CA TYR A 171 -12.23 -4.17 -8.36
C TYR A 171 -13.55 -4.82 -8.79
N ARG A 172 -14.44 -5.01 -7.80
CA ARG A 172 -15.75 -5.62 -8.02
C ARG A 172 -16.63 -4.66 -8.84
N SER A 173 -16.86 -5.02 -10.09
CA SER A 173 -17.82 -4.35 -10.96
C SER A 173 -18.47 -5.37 -11.89
N PRO A 174 -19.69 -5.11 -12.40
CA PRO A 174 -20.33 -5.99 -13.35
C PRO A 174 -19.47 -6.28 -14.59
N ARG A 175 -18.61 -5.33 -14.99
CA ARG A 175 -17.69 -5.48 -16.13
C ARG A 175 -16.54 -6.44 -15.84
N TYR A 176 -16.00 -6.43 -14.62
CA TYR A 176 -14.75 -7.08 -14.28
C TYR A 176 -14.87 -8.26 -13.31
N GLU A 177 -16.07 -8.62 -12.86
CA GLU A 177 -16.29 -9.71 -11.90
C GLU A 177 -15.56 -11.01 -12.27
N ASN A 178 -15.70 -11.49 -13.52
CA ASN A 178 -14.97 -12.67 -13.99
C ASN A 178 -13.60 -12.34 -14.58
N PHE A 179 -13.48 -11.25 -15.35
CA PHE A 179 -12.24 -10.90 -16.05
C PHE A 179 -11.11 -10.49 -15.09
N GLY A 180 -11.44 -9.76 -14.03
CA GLY A 180 -10.52 -9.27 -13.00
C GLY A 180 -10.08 -10.34 -12.00
N TRP A 181 -10.84 -11.44 -11.89
CA TRP A 181 -10.67 -12.45 -10.84
C TRP A 181 -9.23 -12.96 -10.70
N ALA A 182 -8.55 -13.21 -11.83
CA ALA A 182 -7.18 -13.73 -11.80
C ALA A 182 -6.17 -12.70 -11.28
N ALA A 183 -6.32 -11.42 -11.63
CA ALA A 183 -5.45 -10.35 -11.15
C ALA A 183 -5.64 -10.14 -9.64
N ALA A 184 -6.89 -10.02 -9.19
CA ALA A 184 -7.22 -9.85 -7.78
C ALA A 184 -6.76 -11.02 -6.90
N THR A 185 -7.02 -12.25 -7.34
CA THR A 185 -6.61 -13.44 -6.58
C THR A 185 -5.09 -13.55 -6.48
N PHE A 186 -4.37 -13.24 -7.58
CA PHE A 186 -2.92 -13.36 -7.57
C PHE A 186 -2.25 -12.22 -6.80
N ASP A 187 -2.80 -11.00 -6.87
CA ASP A 187 -2.35 -9.90 -6.03
C ASP A 187 -2.54 -10.24 -4.55
N ASP A 188 -3.72 -10.78 -4.18
CA ASP A 188 -4.00 -11.17 -2.80
C ASP A 188 -2.95 -12.17 -2.26
N VAL A 189 -2.50 -13.11 -3.10
CA VAL A 189 -1.45 -14.07 -2.75
C VAL A 189 -0.10 -13.36 -2.58
N LEU A 190 0.27 -12.46 -3.50
CA LEU A 190 1.56 -11.78 -3.47
C LEU A 190 1.67 -10.73 -2.35
N ALA A 191 0.55 -10.11 -1.98
CA ALA A 191 0.45 -9.12 -0.91
C ALA A 191 0.26 -9.75 0.48
N TYR A 192 -0.03 -11.05 0.57
CA TYR A 192 -0.26 -11.73 1.85
C TYR A 192 0.87 -11.55 2.86
N LEU A 193 2.10 -11.96 2.52
CA LEU A 193 3.23 -11.83 3.43
C LEU A 193 3.59 -10.36 3.72
N PRO A 194 3.67 -9.46 2.72
CA PRO A 194 3.85 -8.03 2.96
C PRO A 194 2.84 -7.41 3.92
N ALA A 195 1.55 -7.70 3.76
CA ALA A 195 0.51 -7.17 4.63
C ALA A 195 0.69 -7.58 6.10
N ARG A 196 1.06 -8.84 6.37
CA ARG A 196 1.33 -9.32 7.74
C ARG A 196 2.61 -8.74 8.31
N PHE A 197 3.64 -8.57 7.48
CA PHE A 197 4.85 -7.88 7.89
C PHE A 197 4.54 -6.45 8.32
N THR A 198 3.83 -5.68 7.49
CA THR A 198 3.38 -4.32 7.79
C THR A 198 2.58 -4.26 9.09
N ALA A 199 1.60 -5.17 9.26
CA ALA A 199 0.80 -5.27 10.47
C ALA A 199 1.64 -5.56 11.73
N GLY A 200 2.64 -6.44 11.63
CA GLY A 200 3.59 -6.70 12.71
C GLY A 200 4.43 -5.48 13.07
N VAL A 201 4.86 -4.71 12.07
CA VAL A 201 5.60 -3.45 12.31
C VAL A 201 4.70 -2.40 12.96
N HIS A 202 3.41 -2.32 12.61
CA HIS A 202 2.47 -1.43 13.30
C HIS A 202 2.36 -1.76 14.80
N VAL A 203 2.33 -3.04 15.17
CA VAL A 203 2.34 -3.48 16.58
C VAL A 203 3.66 -3.11 17.26
N ALA A 204 4.80 -3.28 16.60
CA ALA A 204 6.10 -2.90 17.14
C ALA A 204 6.21 -1.37 17.35
N TYR A 205 5.72 -0.58 16.38
CA TYR A 205 5.63 0.88 16.49
C TYR A 205 4.74 1.30 17.66
N ALA A 206 3.58 0.65 17.81
CA ALA A 206 2.66 0.88 18.93
C ALA A 206 3.35 0.60 20.27
N ALA A 207 4.11 -0.49 20.39
CA ALA A 207 4.90 -0.80 21.59
C ALA A 207 5.96 0.26 21.89
N ALA A 208 6.69 0.72 20.87
CA ALA A 208 7.76 1.70 21.04
C ALA A 208 7.26 3.11 21.40
N SER A 209 6.10 3.51 20.87
CA SER A 209 5.55 4.88 21.02
C SER A 209 4.59 5.05 22.20
N GLY A 210 3.93 3.99 22.65
CA GLY A 210 2.91 4.06 23.72
C GLY A 210 2.89 2.84 24.64
N GLY A 211 3.96 2.05 24.63
CA GLY A 211 4.13 0.90 25.50
C GLY A 211 3.18 -0.26 25.21
N LEU A 212 3.17 -1.22 26.14
CA LEU A 212 2.38 -2.44 26.05
C LEU A 212 0.86 -2.20 25.87
N PRO A 213 0.22 -1.19 26.49
CA PRO A 213 -1.20 -0.92 26.27
C PRO A 213 -1.52 -0.60 24.81
N ARG A 214 -0.71 0.24 24.15
CA ARG A 214 -0.90 0.62 22.74
C ARG A 214 -0.66 -0.57 21.81
N ALA A 215 0.36 -1.39 22.09
CA ALA A 215 0.61 -2.63 21.35
C ALA A 215 -0.55 -3.63 21.47
N ARG A 216 -1.10 -3.82 22.67
CA ARG A 216 -2.26 -4.69 22.91
C ARG A 216 -3.49 -4.25 22.13
N ARG A 217 -3.72 -2.95 21.96
CA ARG A 217 -4.81 -2.44 21.10
C ARG A 217 -4.60 -2.78 19.64
N ALA A 218 -3.40 -2.54 19.09
CA ALA A 218 -3.09 -2.92 17.71
C ALA A 218 -3.25 -4.43 17.47
N MET A 219 -2.80 -5.27 18.42
CA MET A 219 -3.00 -6.71 18.36
C MET A 219 -4.47 -7.13 18.47
N ALA A 220 -5.25 -6.49 19.34
CA ALA A 220 -6.67 -6.76 19.48
C ALA A 220 -7.43 -6.41 18.20
N ALA A 221 -7.13 -5.26 17.59
CA ALA A 221 -7.70 -4.85 16.31
C ALA A 221 -7.34 -5.84 15.18
N TRP A 222 -6.08 -6.28 15.12
CA TRP A 222 -5.69 -7.33 14.17
C TRP A 222 -6.50 -8.62 14.38
N ARG A 223 -6.66 -9.08 15.62
CA ARG A 223 -7.35 -10.34 15.89
C ARG A 223 -8.86 -10.27 15.66
N ASN A 224 -9.48 -9.17 16.09
CA ASN A 224 -10.94 -9.09 16.21
C ASN A 224 -11.59 -8.32 15.06
N ASP A 225 -10.88 -7.39 14.42
CA ASP A 225 -11.46 -6.51 13.40
C ASP A 225 -10.96 -6.81 12.00
N ALA A 226 -9.67 -7.14 11.81
CA ALA A 226 -9.13 -7.48 10.50
C ALA A 226 -9.93 -8.58 9.75
N PRO A 227 -10.43 -9.65 10.39
CA PRO A 227 -11.22 -10.68 9.69
C PRO A 227 -12.58 -10.19 9.16
N LYS A 228 -13.07 -9.04 9.63
CA LYS A 228 -14.33 -8.43 9.15
C LYS A 228 -14.13 -7.72 7.82
N HIS A 229 -12.89 -7.34 7.48
CA HIS A 229 -12.57 -6.63 6.26
C HIS A 229 -12.65 -7.56 5.03
N PRO A 230 -13.22 -7.12 3.89
CA PRO A 230 -13.39 -7.95 2.71
C PRO A 230 -12.07 -8.38 2.07
N SER A 231 -11.05 -7.51 2.09
CA SER A 231 -9.70 -7.86 1.64
C SER A 231 -8.93 -8.57 2.76
N PRO A 232 -8.34 -9.74 2.49
CA PRO A 232 -7.50 -10.45 3.44
C PRO A 232 -6.22 -9.69 3.77
N ASN A 233 -5.82 -8.70 2.97
CA ASN A 233 -4.56 -7.98 3.08
C ASN A 233 -4.72 -6.58 3.67
N ALA A 234 -5.67 -5.80 3.17
CA ALA A 234 -5.95 -4.48 3.73
C ALA A 234 -6.48 -4.57 5.18
N GLY A 235 -7.27 -5.61 5.50
CA GLY A 235 -7.83 -5.80 6.85
C GLY A 235 -6.77 -5.77 7.97
N PRO A 236 -5.75 -6.64 7.95
CA PRO A 236 -4.66 -6.60 8.93
C PRO A 236 -3.93 -5.26 9.00
N VAL A 237 -3.67 -4.63 7.84
CA VAL A 237 -2.89 -3.40 7.74
C VAL A 237 -3.66 -2.22 8.32
N GLU A 238 -4.90 -2.01 7.89
CA GLU A 238 -5.78 -0.94 8.38
C GLU A 238 -6.16 -1.15 9.85
N ALA A 239 -6.50 -2.36 10.27
CA ALA A 239 -6.89 -2.63 11.66
C ALA A 239 -5.73 -2.40 12.63
N THR A 240 -4.53 -2.87 12.29
CA THR A 240 -3.34 -2.59 13.13
C THR A 240 -2.94 -1.13 13.09
N ALA A 241 -3.09 -0.42 11.97
CA ALA A 241 -2.87 1.02 11.90
C ALA A 241 -3.87 1.77 12.78
N ALA A 242 -5.17 1.45 12.71
CA ALA A 242 -6.21 2.05 13.54
C ALA A 242 -5.93 1.83 15.04
N GLY A 243 -5.64 0.59 15.44
CA GLY A 243 -5.32 0.24 16.82
C GLY A 243 -4.00 0.85 17.31
N ALA A 244 -3.00 0.96 16.42
CA ALA A 244 -1.77 1.67 16.71
C ALA A 244 -2.04 3.16 16.90
N LEU A 245 -2.75 3.82 15.99
CA LEU A 245 -3.05 5.25 16.04
C LEU A 245 -4.10 5.64 17.08
N GLY A 246 -4.84 4.67 17.62
CA GLY A 246 -5.86 4.90 18.66
C GLY A 246 -7.16 5.50 18.12
N VAL A 247 -7.48 5.19 16.87
CA VAL A 247 -8.66 5.71 16.15
C VAL A 247 -9.53 4.55 15.66
N VAL A 248 -10.73 4.90 15.21
CA VAL A 248 -11.64 3.99 14.51
C VAL A 248 -11.65 4.37 13.03
N LEU A 249 -11.37 3.39 12.17
CA LEU A 249 -11.47 3.49 10.71
C LEU A 249 -12.68 2.70 10.19
N GLY A 250 -13.01 2.86 8.91
CA GLY A 250 -14.17 2.25 8.27
C GLY A 250 -15.48 3.02 8.51
N GLY A 251 -16.59 2.29 8.57
CA GLY A 251 -17.93 2.86 8.71
C GLY A 251 -18.53 3.33 7.38
N THR A 252 -19.46 4.28 7.47
CA THR A 252 -20.24 4.76 6.33
C THR A 252 -19.36 5.50 5.32
N THR A 253 -19.30 4.99 4.10
CA THR A 253 -18.57 5.58 2.97
C THR A 253 -19.54 5.86 1.83
N THR A 254 -19.60 7.11 1.39
CA THR A 254 -20.49 7.53 0.30
C THR A 254 -19.75 7.49 -1.02
N TYR A 255 -20.33 6.82 -2.00
CA TYR A 255 -19.89 6.76 -3.40
C TYR A 255 -20.96 7.34 -4.32
N ALA A 256 -20.57 7.69 -5.55
CA ALA A 256 -21.51 8.11 -6.59
C ALA A 256 -22.62 7.06 -6.90
N HIS A 257 -22.34 5.78 -6.64
CA HIS A 257 -23.26 4.66 -6.88
C HIS A 257 -24.00 4.18 -5.61
N GLY A 258 -23.80 4.82 -4.46
CA GLY A 258 -24.49 4.47 -3.21
C GLY A 258 -23.64 4.61 -1.95
N VAL A 259 -24.24 4.24 -0.82
CA VAL A 259 -23.58 4.25 0.50
C VAL A 259 -23.13 2.83 0.85
N GLU A 260 -21.84 2.64 1.10
CA GLU A 260 -21.27 1.39 1.56
C GLU A 260 -21.03 1.45 3.07
N GLN A 261 -21.39 0.40 3.80
CA GLN A 261 -21.06 0.25 5.21
C GLN A 261 -19.83 -0.65 5.35
N ARG A 262 -18.67 -0.02 5.57
CA ARG A 262 -17.44 -0.74 5.85
C ARG A 262 -17.39 -1.17 7.32
N PRO A 263 -16.79 -2.34 7.63
CA PRO A 263 -16.61 -2.75 9.02
C PRO A 263 -15.79 -1.70 9.78
N LEU A 264 -16.14 -1.48 11.04
CA LEU A 264 -15.35 -0.62 11.92
C LEU A 264 -14.07 -1.36 12.33
N LEU A 265 -12.93 -0.69 12.19
CA LEU A 265 -11.62 -1.23 12.50
C LEU A 265 -10.94 -0.40 13.60
N GLY A 266 -10.42 -1.07 14.62
CA GLY A 266 -9.70 -0.42 15.72
C GLY A 266 -10.61 0.03 16.86
N ALA A 267 -10.02 0.74 17.80
CA ALA A 267 -10.70 1.21 18.99
C ALA A 267 -10.22 2.63 19.36
N ALA A 268 -11.19 3.50 19.65
CA ALA A 268 -10.95 4.85 20.11
C ALA A 268 -10.17 4.83 21.44
N ILE A 269 -9.13 5.67 21.54
CA ILE A 269 -8.66 6.11 22.85
C ILE A 269 -9.56 7.28 23.26
N PRO A 270 -10.19 7.27 24.45
CA PRO A 270 -10.83 8.47 24.97
C PRO A 270 -9.80 9.60 25.01
N ALA A 271 -9.93 10.61 24.15
CA ALA A 271 -8.93 11.66 24.04
C ALA A 271 -8.81 12.42 25.38
N ALA A 272 -7.57 12.66 25.83
CA ALA A 272 -7.29 13.87 26.60
C ALA A 272 -7.54 15.05 25.64
N ALA A 273 -8.60 15.79 25.92
CA ALA A 273 -9.27 16.68 24.99
C ALA A 273 -8.39 17.85 24.50
N GLY A 274 -8.40 18.10 23.19
CA GLY A 274 -8.17 19.42 22.64
C GLY A 274 -9.51 20.19 22.54
N PRO A 275 -9.52 21.53 22.71
CA PRO A 275 -10.75 22.31 22.75
C PRO A 275 -11.56 22.30 21.43
N GLU A 276 -10.95 22.03 20.29
CA GLU A 276 -11.56 22.27 18.96
C GLU A 276 -12.26 21.07 18.29
N THR A 277 -12.28 19.87 18.90
CA THR A 277 -12.95 18.72 18.27
C THR A 277 -14.46 18.71 18.55
N PRO A 278 -15.33 18.56 17.52
CA PRO A 278 -16.78 18.41 17.69
C PRO A 278 -17.15 17.27 18.66
N ALA A 279 -18.21 17.46 19.45
CA ALA A 279 -18.62 16.49 20.46
C ALA A 279 -19.02 15.12 19.89
N THR A 280 -19.55 15.08 18.66
CA THR A 280 -19.95 13.85 17.96
C THR A 280 -18.76 13.04 17.43
N SER A 281 -17.70 13.69 16.94
CA SER A 281 -16.45 13.01 16.54
C SER A 281 -15.65 12.49 17.73
N LYS A 282 -15.76 13.15 18.90
CA LYS A 282 -15.15 12.74 20.17
C LYS A 282 -15.68 11.39 20.68
N ALA A 283 -16.96 11.09 20.45
CA ALA A 283 -17.61 9.89 20.96
C ALA A 283 -17.27 8.60 20.16
N LEU A 284 -16.78 8.73 18.92
CA LEU A 284 -16.55 7.62 17.99
C LEU A 284 -15.06 7.29 17.73
N GLY A 285 -14.11 8.09 18.26
CA GLY A 285 -12.69 7.91 17.98
C GLY A 285 -12.30 8.23 16.53
N ALA A 286 -12.96 9.22 15.93
CA ALA A 286 -12.68 9.62 14.56
C ALA A 286 -11.23 10.12 14.40
N PRO A 287 -10.56 9.81 13.27
CA PRO A 287 -9.23 10.32 13.00
C PRO A 287 -9.23 11.85 12.85
N THR A 288 -8.11 12.47 13.21
CA THR A 288 -7.90 13.91 13.11
C THR A 288 -6.75 14.24 12.17
N VAL A 289 -6.51 15.51 11.89
CA VAL A 289 -5.33 15.92 11.10
C VAL A 289 -4.01 15.51 11.79
N ALA A 290 -3.98 15.51 13.13
CA ALA A 290 -2.85 14.98 13.89
C ALA A 290 -2.64 13.47 13.65
N THR A 291 -3.72 12.72 13.46
CA THR A 291 -3.68 11.30 13.09
C THR A 291 -3.02 11.10 11.73
N ILE A 292 -3.26 11.98 10.74
CA ILE A 292 -2.57 11.92 9.43
C ILE A 292 -1.06 12.08 9.63
N ARG A 293 -0.63 13.08 10.42
CA ARG A 293 0.79 13.30 10.73
C ARG A 293 1.44 12.08 11.39
N GLU A 294 0.71 11.41 12.28
CA GLU A 294 1.19 10.20 12.93
C GLU A 294 1.20 8.98 11.99
N ALA A 295 0.20 8.84 11.11
CA ALA A 295 0.18 7.81 10.08
C ALA A 295 1.37 7.94 9.10
N ILE A 296 1.80 9.16 8.77
CA ILE A 296 3.01 9.41 7.98
C ILE A 296 4.27 8.92 8.73
N ARG A 297 4.37 9.18 10.04
CA ARG A 297 5.49 8.66 10.87
C ARG A 297 5.49 7.14 10.94
N LEU A 298 4.30 6.54 11.08
CA LEU A 298 4.11 5.09 11.04
C LEU A 298 4.59 4.53 9.69
N SER A 299 4.18 5.12 8.57
CA SER A 299 4.61 4.74 7.22
C SER A 299 6.13 4.79 7.05
N ARG A 300 6.77 5.90 7.47
CA ARG A 300 8.24 6.04 7.47
C ARG A 300 8.92 4.92 8.26
N CYS A 301 8.38 4.59 9.44
CA CYS A 301 8.92 3.53 10.28
C CYS A 301 8.82 2.15 9.61
N VAL A 302 7.66 1.85 8.98
CA VAL A 302 7.44 0.63 8.21
C VAL A 302 8.46 0.51 7.06
N GLN A 303 8.63 1.57 6.28
CA GLN A 303 9.57 1.60 5.16
C GLN A 303 11.02 1.35 5.59
N LEU A 304 11.46 1.99 6.69
CA LEU A 304 12.80 1.78 7.25
C LEU A 304 13.00 0.34 7.73
N ILE A 305 12.05 -0.21 8.49
CA ILE A 305 12.14 -1.57 9.02
C ILE A 305 12.09 -2.61 7.89
N ALA A 306 11.24 -2.41 6.88
CA ALA A 306 11.21 -3.25 5.67
C ALA A 306 12.56 -3.23 4.95
N GLY A 307 13.15 -2.04 4.76
CA GLY A 307 14.46 -1.89 4.11
C GLY A 307 15.59 -2.60 4.84
N VAL A 308 15.65 -2.45 6.16
CA VAL A 308 16.63 -3.15 7.01
C VAL A 308 16.42 -4.66 6.93
N ALA A 309 15.18 -5.14 7.05
CA ALA A 309 14.86 -6.57 6.97
C ALA A 309 15.26 -7.17 5.61
N ALA A 310 14.95 -6.50 4.51
CA ALA A 310 15.33 -6.92 3.17
C ALA A 310 16.85 -6.90 2.96
N GLY A 311 17.56 -5.90 3.52
CA GLY A 311 19.01 -5.84 3.52
C GLY A 311 19.65 -7.04 4.22
N ILE A 312 19.18 -7.36 5.43
CA ILE A 312 19.64 -8.53 6.21
C ILE A 312 19.38 -9.83 5.44
N ALA A 313 18.15 -10.02 4.93
CA ALA A 313 17.77 -11.21 4.17
C ALA A 313 18.64 -11.39 2.91
N ALA A 314 18.89 -10.31 2.16
CA ALA A 314 19.71 -10.33 0.95
C ALA A 314 21.17 -10.73 1.24
N VAL A 315 21.74 -10.28 2.36
CA VAL A 315 23.09 -10.70 2.81
C VAL A 315 23.10 -12.17 3.19
N GLY A 316 22.11 -12.64 3.96
CA GLY A 316 21.97 -14.04 4.37
C GLY A 316 21.85 -15.02 3.19
N VAL A 317 21.04 -14.69 2.18
CA VAL A 317 20.92 -15.49 0.95
C VAL A 317 22.25 -15.53 0.18
N GLY A 318 22.97 -14.40 0.13
CA GLY A 318 24.27 -14.30 -0.53
C GLY A 318 25.34 -15.18 0.11
N THR A 319 25.39 -15.25 1.44
CA THR A 319 26.34 -16.09 2.16
C THR A 319 26.01 -17.58 2.00
N LEU A 320 24.73 -17.96 2.03
CA LEU A 320 24.28 -19.33 1.84
C LEU A 320 24.63 -19.86 0.43
N ARG A 321 24.35 -19.08 -0.62
CA ARG A 321 24.68 -19.44 -2.01
C ARG A 321 26.19 -19.61 -2.24
N ARG A 322 27.02 -18.79 -1.59
CA ARG A 322 28.49 -18.93 -1.65
C ARG A 322 28.98 -20.19 -0.95
N ARG A 323 28.34 -20.62 0.14
CA ARG A 323 28.67 -21.88 0.84
C ARG A 323 28.30 -23.11 0.01
N VAL A 324 27.13 -23.10 -0.63
CA VAL A 324 26.67 -24.22 -1.48
C VAL A 324 27.56 -24.38 -2.73
N ARG A 325 28.03 -23.29 -3.34
CA ARG A 325 28.94 -23.36 -4.51
C ARG A 325 30.38 -23.80 -4.18
N ARG A 326 30.76 -23.85 -2.91
CA ARG A 326 32.10 -24.27 -2.44
C ARG A 326 32.14 -25.74 -1.99
N ARG A 327 31.00 -26.43 -1.99
CA ARG A 327 30.87 -27.87 -1.78
C ARG A 327 30.61 -28.53 -3.12
#